data_AF-A0A957LPH7-F1
#
_entry.id   AF-A0A957LPH7-F1
#
_cell.length_a   1.000
_cell.length_b   1.000
_cell.length_c   1.000
_cell.angle_alpha   90.00
_cell.angle_beta   90.00
_cell.angle_gamma   90.00
#
_symmetry.space_group_name_H-M   'P 1'
#
loop_
_entity.id
_entity.type
_entity.pdbx_description
1 polymer ?
#
loop_
_entity_poly.entity_id
_entity_poly.type
_entity_poly.pdbx_seq_one_letter_code
_entity_poly.pdbx_strand_id
1 'polypeptide(L)'
;MNEPSPMAPSPARSNSSRAFMLVAVSIVLALVIFAVGFGAGFGAGHLGQPSTAAGQDDGAADTLRERFPVFWEAMDLLYRDFYGELPAANNATYAAIRGVLGQLDDPNTSFMSPEEAEFFRTNLQGSFEGIGARVDWDPNFNTVRIVEPFENQPAWKAGIKRDDLITHVDGEEIIGTDLTSAIEK
;
A
#
# COMPACT_ATOMS: atom_id res chain seq x y z
N MET A 1 41.38 -98.77 21.58
CA MET A 1 40.68 -97.83 22.49
C MET A 1 40.71 -96.46 21.83
N ASN A 2 39.56 -95.91 21.46
CA ASN A 2 38.71 -95.09 22.35
C ASN A 2 39.50 -93.95 22.95
N GLU A 3 39.13 -92.72 22.57
CA GLU A 3 39.06 -91.51 23.41
C GLU A 3 39.01 -90.27 22.50
N PRO A 4 38.51 -89.13 22.99
CA PRO A 4 37.12 -88.88 23.35
C PRO A 4 36.56 -87.78 22.42
N SER A 5 35.24 -87.63 22.36
CA SER A 5 34.61 -86.51 21.65
C SER A 5 34.40 -85.32 22.58
N PRO A 6 35.00 -84.16 22.27
CA PRO A 6 34.46 -82.84 22.63
C PRO A 6 34.38 -81.96 21.36
N MET A 7 33.62 -80.89 21.24
CA MET A 7 32.66 -80.17 22.09
C MET A 7 31.98 -79.20 21.11
N ALA A 8 30.65 -79.11 21.13
CA ALA A 8 29.96 -78.09 20.35
C ALA A 8 30.31 -76.69 20.92
N PRO A 9 30.60 -75.68 20.08
CA PRO A 9 30.87 -74.34 20.56
C PRO A 9 29.64 -73.73 21.22
N SER A 10 29.85 -73.13 22.39
CA SER A 10 28.85 -72.30 23.09
C SER A 10 28.50 -71.09 22.23
N PRO A 11 27.21 -70.70 22.11
CA PRO A 11 26.83 -69.53 21.32
C PRO A 11 27.40 -68.25 21.95
N ALA A 12 28.11 -67.47 21.14
CA ALA A 12 28.61 -66.15 21.52
C ALA A 12 27.45 -65.24 21.94
N ARG A 13 27.52 -64.64 23.14
CA ARG A 13 26.54 -63.65 23.61
C ARG A 13 26.55 -62.44 22.67
N SER A 14 25.42 -62.17 22.03
CA SER A 14 25.24 -61.01 21.15
C SER A 14 25.18 -59.71 21.95
N ASN A 15 26.19 -58.85 21.80
CA ASN A 15 26.24 -57.49 22.37
C ASN A 15 25.25 -56.49 21.71
N SER A 16 24.43 -56.95 20.76
CA SER A 16 23.49 -56.12 20.01
C SER A 16 22.37 -55.53 20.87
N SER A 17 21.98 -56.17 21.97
CA SER A 17 20.93 -55.66 22.87
C SER A 17 21.38 -54.43 23.67
N ARG A 18 22.65 -54.40 24.10
CA ARG A 18 23.25 -53.24 24.79
C ARG A 18 23.48 -52.08 23.82
N ALA A 19 23.95 -52.36 22.61
CA ALA A 19 24.11 -51.34 21.57
C ALA A 19 22.76 -50.73 21.15
N PHE A 20 21.73 -51.56 20.98
CA PHE A 20 20.38 -51.12 20.66
C PHE A 20 19.75 -50.30 21.79
N MET A 21 19.96 -50.71 23.05
CA MET A 21 19.49 -49.98 24.22
C MET A 21 20.19 -48.61 24.37
N LEU A 22 21.49 -48.54 24.09
CA LEU A 22 22.24 -47.26 24.11
C LEU A 22 21.78 -46.32 22.99
N VAL A 23 21.48 -46.84 21.79
CA VAL A 23 20.92 -46.06 20.67
C VAL A 23 19.49 -45.59 20.99
N ALA A 24 18.67 -46.43 21.61
CA ALA A 24 17.33 -46.03 22.02
C ALA A 24 17.36 -44.92 23.09
N VAL A 25 18.27 -45.02 24.07
CA VAL A 25 18.45 -43.98 25.10
C VAL A 25 18.96 -42.67 24.50
N SER A 26 19.89 -42.71 23.53
CA SER A 26 20.39 -41.50 22.88
C SER A 26 19.32 -40.81 22.02
N ILE A 27 18.46 -41.57 21.34
CA ILE A 27 17.31 -41.02 20.58
C ILE A 27 16.31 -40.35 21.53
N VAL A 28 15.97 -40.99 22.66
CA VAL A 28 15.05 -40.40 23.65
C VAL A 28 15.64 -39.12 24.24
N LEU A 29 16.94 -39.13 24.58
CA LEU A 29 17.61 -37.94 25.10
C LEU A 29 17.62 -36.80 24.07
N ALA A 30 17.88 -37.09 22.80
CA ALA A 30 17.84 -36.11 21.72
C ALA A 30 16.44 -35.52 21.53
N LEU A 31 15.38 -36.34 21.62
CA LEU A 31 13.99 -35.87 21.54
C LEU A 31 13.61 -34.97 22.72
N VAL A 32 14.09 -35.27 23.92
CA VAL A 32 13.84 -34.43 25.11
C VAL A 32 14.56 -33.08 24.97
N ILE A 33 15.82 -33.08 24.54
CA ILE A 33 16.58 -31.84 24.30
C ILE A 33 15.92 -31.01 23.19
N PHE A 34 15.45 -31.65 22.11
CA PHE A 34 14.73 -30.99 21.04
C PHE A 34 13.39 -30.41 21.53
N ALA A 35 12.61 -31.15 22.32
CA ALA A 35 11.33 -30.67 22.85
C ALA A 35 11.53 -29.48 23.82
N VAL A 36 12.56 -29.51 24.66
CA VAL A 36 12.89 -28.41 25.57
C VAL A 36 13.43 -27.20 24.80
N GLY A 37 14.31 -27.41 23.82
CA GLY A 37 14.83 -26.36 22.95
C GLY A 37 13.73 -25.73 22.09
N PHE A 38 12.83 -26.53 21.54
CA PHE A 38 11.67 -26.07 20.77
C PHE A 38 10.65 -25.35 21.64
N GLY A 39 10.36 -25.85 22.85
CA GLY A 39 9.47 -25.19 23.80
C GLY A 39 10.01 -23.84 24.28
N ALA A 40 11.31 -23.75 24.59
CA ALA A 40 11.97 -22.50 24.95
C ALA A 40 12.09 -21.54 23.74
N GLY A 41 12.37 -22.07 22.55
CA GLY A 41 12.47 -21.28 21.31
C GLY A 41 11.13 -20.74 20.81
N PHE A 42 10.07 -21.54 20.87
CA PHE A 42 8.69 -21.11 20.60
C PHE A 42 8.26 -20.08 21.67
N GLY A 43 8.55 -20.40 22.94
CA GLY A 43 8.44 -19.58 24.15
C GLY A 43 9.01 -18.15 24.02
N ALA A 44 10.24 -18.07 23.54
CA ALA A 44 10.93 -16.80 23.33
C ALA A 44 10.56 -16.14 22.00
N GLY A 45 10.22 -16.92 20.97
CA GLY A 45 9.84 -16.43 19.64
C GLY A 45 8.51 -15.67 19.62
N HIS A 46 7.57 -16.00 20.52
CA HIS A 46 6.31 -15.27 20.68
C HIS A 46 6.36 -14.15 21.73
N LEU A 47 7.41 -14.08 22.57
CA LEU A 47 7.67 -12.92 23.44
C LEU A 47 8.64 -11.90 22.82
N GLY A 48 9.33 -12.28 21.74
CA GLY A 48 10.37 -11.51 21.08
C GLY A 48 10.07 -11.16 19.63
N GLN A 49 8.82 -11.34 19.15
CA GLN A 49 8.40 -10.53 18.01
C GLN A 49 8.49 -9.08 18.47
N PRO A 50 9.38 -8.22 17.92
CA PRO A 50 9.07 -6.82 17.95
C PRO A 50 7.68 -6.75 17.34
N SER A 51 6.72 -6.25 18.10
CA SER A 51 5.49 -5.74 17.51
C SER A 51 5.99 -4.85 16.38
N THR A 52 5.91 -5.37 15.15
CA THR A 52 5.90 -4.48 14.00
C THR A 52 4.73 -3.58 14.34
N ALA A 53 5.05 -2.31 14.56
CA ALA A 53 4.07 -1.28 14.74
C ALA A 53 3.29 -1.17 13.42
N ALA A 54 2.45 -2.15 13.12
CA ALA A 54 1.16 -1.88 12.55
C ALA A 54 0.40 -1.20 13.68
N GLY A 55 0.52 0.12 13.75
CA GLY A 55 -0.23 0.95 14.67
C GLY A 55 -1.70 0.56 14.56
N GLN A 56 -2.22 -0.04 15.63
CA GLN A 56 -3.64 -0.18 15.82
C GLN A 56 -4.11 1.19 16.32
N ASP A 57 -4.41 2.05 15.36
CA ASP A 57 -4.67 3.49 15.52
C ASP A 57 -6.15 3.76 15.84
N ASP A 58 -6.80 2.85 16.57
CA ASP A 58 -8.22 2.95 16.93
C ASP A 58 -8.47 4.21 17.79
N GLY A 59 -7.47 4.61 18.59
CA GLY A 59 -7.52 5.85 19.38
C GLY A 59 -7.46 7.14 18.55
N ALA A 60 -6.74 7.17 17.43
CA ALA A 60 -6.67 8.37 16.60
C ALA A 60 -8.03 8.63 15.90
N ALA A 61 -8.66 7.57 15.38
CA ALA A 61 -9.99 7.68 14.79
C ALA A 61 -11.06 8.12 15.80
N ASP A 62 -11.04 7.55 17.02
CA ASP A 62 -11.97 7.92 18.08
C ASP A 62 -11.75 9.37 18.55
N THR A 63 -10.49 9.80 18.73
CA THR A 63 -10.19 11.19 19.11
C THR A 63 -10.59 12.21 18.04
N LEU A 64 -10.49 11.86 16.75
CA LEU A 64 -10.98 12.69 15.65
C LEU A 64 -12.52 12.74 15.64
N ARG A 65 -13.18 11.62 15.94
CA ARG A 65 -14.64 11.58 16.03
C ARG A 65 -15.18 12.49 17.13
N GLU A 66 -14.52 12.49 18.28
CA GLU A 66 -14.84 13.38 19.41
C GLU A 66 -14.58 14.86 19.09
N ARG A 67 -13.58 15.17 18.25
CA ARG A 67 -13.23 16.56 17.87
C ARG A 67 -14.19 17.19 16.88
N PHE A 68 -14.86 16.38 16.05
CA PHE A 68 -15.73 16.86 14.97
C PHE A 68 -17.18 16.35 15.09
N PRO A 69 -17.87 16.54 16.24
CA PRO A 69 -19.20 15.97 16.46
C PRO A 69 -20.23 16.49 15.46
N VAL A 70 -20.20 17.79 15.16
CA VAL A 70 -21.12 18.44 14.21
C VAL A 70 -20.89 17.93 12.78
N PHE A 71 -19.65 17.66 12.40
CA PHE A 71 -19.34 17.10 11.07
C PHE A 71 -19.98 15.72 10.93
N TRP A 72 -19.82 14.85 11.93
CA TRP A 72 -20.39 13.50 11.89
C TRP A 72 -21.91 13.50 11.94
N GLU A 73 -22.52 14.39 12.72
CA GLU A 73 -23.96 14.58 12.74
C GLU A 73 -24.48 15.04 11.37
N ALA A 74 -23.84 16.02 10.75
CA ALA A 74 -24.22 16.50 9.41
C ALA A 74 -24.08 15.40 8.34
N MET A 75 -23.02 14.60 8.42
CA MET A 75 -22.83 13.45 7.52
C MET A 75 -23.90 12.38 7.74
N ASP A 76 -24.25 12.06 9.00
CA ASP A 76 -25.34 11.12 9.29
C ASP A 76 -26.68 11.61 8.70
N LEU A 77 -27.02 12.88 8.90
CA LEU A 77 -28.21 13.50 8.31
C LEU A 77 -28.18 13.44 6.78
N LEU A 78 -27.04 13.74 6.16
CA LEU A 78 -26.87 13.67 4.70
C LEU A 78 -27.13 12.25 4.18
N TYR A 79 -26.48 11.24 4.75
CA TYR A 79 -26.63 9.86 4.27
C TYR A 79 -28.00 9.26 4.59
N ARG A 80 -28.67 9.74 5.63
CA ARG A 80 -30.00 9.26 6.03
C ARG A 80 -31.13 9.90 5.22
N ASP A 81 -31.07 11.21 5.01
CA ASP A 81 -32.22 12.00 4.56
C ASP A 81 -32.05 12.58 3.14
N PHE A 82 -30.87 12.48 2.53
CA PHE A 82 -30.66 13.01 1.17
C PHE A 82 -31.34 12.14 0.11
N TYR A 83 -32.12 12.80 -0.74
CA TYR A 83 -32.75 12.18 -1.90
C TYR A 83 -31.91 12.48 -3.14
N GLY A 84 -31.18 11.47 -3.64
CA GLY A 84 -30.36 11.59 -4.84
C GLY A 84 -29.19 10.61 -4.85
N GLU A 85 -28.32 10.76 -5.83
CA GLU A 85 -27.04 10.03 -5.87
C GLU A 85 -26.00 10.78 -5.04
N LEU A 86 -25.42 10.09 -4.07
CA LEU A 86 -24.30 10.62 -3.29
C LEU A 86 -22.99 10.44 -4.07
N PRO A 87 -22.04 11.37 -3.92
CA PRO A 87 -20.72 11.21 -4.51
C PRO A 87 -20.01 9.99 -3.92
N ALA A 88 -19.04 9.45 -4.65
CA ALA A 88 -18.16 8.41 -4.13
C ALA A 88 -17.53 8.85 -2.80
N ALA A 89 -17.46 7.95 -1.83
CA ALA A 89 -16.97 8.26 -0.48
C ALA A 89 -15.56 8.89 -0.51
N ASN A 90 -14.70 8.45 -1.42
CA ASN A 90 -13.36 9.01 -1.63
C ASN A 90 -13.45 10.48 -2.06
N ASN A 91 -14.27 10.80 -3.06
CA ASN A 91 -14.43 12.17 -3.56
C ASN A 91 -14.93 13.11 -2.46
N ALA A 92 -15.94 12.67 -1.69
CA ALA A 92 -16.45 13.43 -0.55
C ALA A 92 -15.37 13.64 0.52
N THR A 93 -14.57 12.61 0.80
CA THR A 93 -13.46 12.67 1.76
C THR A 93 -12.38 13.65 1.30
N TYR A 94 -11.98 13.60 0.02
CA TYR A 94 -10.97 14.49 -0.53
C TYR A 94 -11.42 15.95 -0.52
N ALA A 95 -12.69 16.20 -0.86
CA ALA A 95 -13.28 17.53 -0.78
C ALA A 95 -13.31 18.06 0.66
N ALA A 96 -13.68 17.23 1.64
CA ALA A 96 -13.67 17.59 3.06
C ALA A 96 -12.25 17.94 3.54
N ILE A 97 -11.24 17.15 3.18
CA ILE A 97 -9.84 17.42 3.51
C ILE A 97 -9.40 18.77 2.91
N ARG A 98 -9.65 19.01 1.62
CA ARG A 98 -9.30 20.28 0.96
C ARG A 98 -9.99 21.47 1.63
N GLY A 99 -11.26 21.32 2.05
CA GLY A 99 -11.99 22.35 2.77
C GLY A 99 -11.35 22.74 4.10
N VAL A 100 -10.86 21.75 4.87
CA VAL A 100 -10.11 21.99 6.11
C VAL A 100 -8.76 22.65 5.83
N LEU A 101 -8.01 22.16 4.84
CA LEU A 101 -6.70 22.73 4.49
C LEU A 101 -6.79 24.17 3.99
N GLY A 102 -7.87 24.53 3.31
CA GLY A 102 -8.12 25.90 2.86
C GLY A 102 -8.24 26.93 4.00
N GLN A 103 -8.40 26.50 5.25
CA GLN A 103 -8.43 27.39 6.43
C GLN A 103 -7.04 27.64 7.05
N LEU A 104 -6.01 26.91 6.63
CA LEU A 104 -4.69 26.96 7.27
C LEU A 104 -3.85 28.20 6.87
N ASP A 105 -4.26 28.95 5.84
CA ASP A 105 -3.49 30.06 5.23
C ASP A 105 -2.00 29.70 4.98
N ASP A 106 -1.73 28.42 4.69
CA ASP A 106 -0.39 27.91 4.40
C ASP A 106 -0.32 27.43 2.95
N PRO A 107 0.40 28.14 2.06
CA PRO A 107 0.49 27.77 0.64
C PRO A 107 1.26 26.47 0.40
N ASN A 108 2.01 25.97 1.40
CA ASN A 108 2.84 24.77 1.24
C ASN A 108 2.13 23.50 1.71
N THR A 109 0.97 23.63 2.38
CA THR A 109 0.19 22.50 2.85
C THR A 109 -0.96 22.22 1.88
N SER A 110 -0.91 21.06 1.22
CA SER A 110 -1.95 20.60 0.31
C SER A 110 -2.18 19.10 0.42
N PHE A 111 -3.34 18.65 -0.03
CA PHE A 111 -3.70 17.24 -0.14
C PHE A 111 -3.69 16.82 -1.61
N MET A 112 -3.07 15.67 -1.90
CA MET A 112 -3.09 15.04 -3.22
C MET A 112 -3.90 13.74 -3.14
N SER A 113 -4.87 13.59 -4.03
CA SER A 113 -5.55 12.33 -4.32
C SER A 113 -4.58 11.27 -4.85
N PRO A 114 -4.95 9.99 -4.85
CA PRO A 114 -4.12 8.93 -5.42
C PRO A 114 -3.70 9.21 -6.87
N GLU A 115 -4.63 9.67 -7.72
CA GLU A 115 -4.35 10.00 -9.12
C GLU A 115 -3.34 11.16 -9.23
N GLU A 116 -3.56 12.25 -8.48
CA GLU A 116 -2.64 13.40 -8.47
C GLU A 116 -1.25 13.01 -7.95
N ALA A 117 -1.18 12.15 -6.93
CA ALA A 117 0.08 11.66 -6.37
C ALA A 117 0.83 10.76 -7.34
N GLU A 118 0.12 9.91 -8.09
CA GLU A 118 0.70 9.09 -9.15
C GLU A 118 1.26 9.97 -10.26
N PHE A 119 0.48 10.93 -10.76
CA PHE A 119 0.93 11.90 -11.74
C PHE A 119 2.18 12.68 -11.25
N PHE A 120 2.17 13.14 -9.99
CA PHE A 120 3.31 13.82 -9.39
C PHE A 120 4.56 12.93 -9.33
N ARG A 121 4.41 11.65 -8.96
CA ARG A 121 5.51 10.68 -8.95
C ARG A 121 6.06 10.40 -10.35
N THR A 122 5.19 10.31 -11.35
CA THR A 122 5.56 10.13 -12.76
C THR A 122 6.38 11.32 -13.26
N ASN A 123 5.98 12.54 -12.90
CA ASN A 123 6.75 13.76 -13.16
C ASN A 123 8.13 13.76 -12.48
N LEU A 124 8.22 13.33 -11.22
CA LEU A 124 9.51 13.23 -10.51
C LEU A 124 10.46 12.20 -11.12
N GLN A 125 9.91 11.13 -11.69
CA GLN A 125 10.68 10.07 -12.36
C GLN A 125 11.13 10.48 -13.78
N GLY A 126 10.76 11.68 -14.24
CA GLY A 126 11.12 12.17 -15.58
C GLY A 126 10.39 11.46 -16.71
N SER A 127 9.37 10.66 -16.40
CA SER A 127 8.47 10.08 -17.40
C SER A 127 7.42 11.13 -17.74
N PHE A 128 7.75 12.04 -18.65
CA PHE A 128 6.79 13.02 -19.12
C PHE A 128 5.92 12.37 -20.20
N GLU A 129 4.71 11.93 -19.82
CA GLU A 129 3.66 11.61 -20.76
C GLU A 129 2.80 12.87 -20.94
N GLY A 130 2.76 13.42 -22.16
CA GLY A 130 2.04 14.64 -22.46
C GLY A 130 2.51 15.33 -23.73
N ILE A 131 1.79 16.36 -24.16
CA ILE A 131 2.07 17.08 -25.41
C ILE A 131 3.30 18.00 -25.33
N GLY A 132 3.81 18.28 -24.12
CA GLY A 132 4.98 19.14 -23.94
C GLY A 132 4.66 20.64 -23.97
N ALA A 133 3.57 21.03 -23.31
CA ALA A 133 3.19 22.42 -23.09
C ALA A 133 2.67 22.62 -21.67
N ARG A 134 2.88 23.82 -21.12
CA ARG A 134 2.17 24.30 -19.94
C ARG A 134 0.80 24.82 -20.37
N VAL A 135 -0.23 24.37 -19.69
CA VAL A 135 -1.62 24.76 -19.92
C VAL A 135 -2.22 25.37 -18.66
N ASP A 136 -3.28 26.14 -18.83
CA ASP A 136 -4.05 26.76 -17.75
C ASP A 136 -5.54 26.81 -18.16
N TRP A 137 -6.44 26.96 -17.20
CA TRP A 137 -7.86 27.11 -17.47
C TRP A 137 -8.19 28.57 -17.83
N ASP A 138 -8.87 28.80 -18.95
CA ASP A 138 -9.37 30.12 -19.33
C ASP A 138 -10.85 30.29 -18.96
N PRO A 139 -11.19 31.12 -17.97
CA PRO A 139 -12.57 31.29 -17.53
C PRO A 139 -13.45 32.08 -18.53
N ASN A 140 -12.87 32.83 -19.46
CA ASN A 140 -13.64 33.60 -20.44
C ASN A 140 -14.18 32.69 -21.56
N PHE A 141 -13.38 31.71 -21.94
CA PHE A 141 -13.70 30.74 -23.00
C PHE A 141 -14.12 29.37 -22.46
N ASN A 142 -14.08 29.20 -21.13
CA ASN A 142 -14.43 27.98 -20.42
C ASN A 142 -13.71 26.75 -20.98
N THR A 143 -12.41 26.89 -21.22
CA THR A 143 -11.60 25.87 -21.89
C THR A 143 -10.12 25.97 -21.52
N VAL A 144 -9.30 25.01 -21.97
CA VAL A 144 -7.86 24.98 -21.70
C VAL A 144 -7.12 25.93 -22.64
N ARG A 145 -6.26 26.79 -22.09
CA ARG A 145 -5.37 27.70 -22.84
C ARG A 145 -3.91 27.29 -22.69
N ILE A 146 -3.17 27.36 -23.78
CA ILE A 146 -1.72 27.14 -23.78
C ILE A 146 -1.02 28.36 -23.17
N VAL A 147 -0.35 28.17 -22.04
CA VAL A 147 0.50 29.21 -21.43
C VAL A 147 1.85 29.26 -22.13
N GLU A 148 2.47 28.09 -22.34
CA GLU A 148 3.80 28.02 -22.91
C GLU A 148 4.10 26.63 -23.51
N PRO A 149 4.33 26.52 -24.84
CA PRO A 149 4.89 25.30 -25.41
C PRO A 149 6.39 25.21 -25.09
N PHE A 150 6.88 24.00 -24.76
CA PHE A 150 8.30 23.78 -24.50
C PHE A 150 9.07 23.55 -25.80
N GLU A 151 10.21 24.23 -25.97
CA GLU A 151 11.03 24.10 -27.17
C GLU A 151 11.44 22.64 -27.44
N ASN A 152 11.43 22.26 -28.72
CA ASN A 152 11.76 20.91 -29.21
C ASN A 152 10.85 19.76 -28.70
N GLN A 153 9.76 20.06 -27.99
CA GLN A 153 8.75 19.09 -27.57
C GLN A 153 7.61 18.95 -28.60
N PRO A 154 6.74 17.93 -28.50
CA PRO A 154 5.70 17.65 -29.51
C PRO A 154 4.79 18.84 -29.83
N ALA A 155 4.29 19.57 -28.83
CA ALA A 155 3.44 20.75 -29.01
C ALA A 155 4.15 21.86 -29.79
N TRP A 156 5.42 22.12 -29.48
CA TRP A 156 6.24 23.09 -30.22
C TRP A 156 6.43 22.67 -31.67
N LYS A 157 6.74 21.39 -31.92
CA LYS A 157 6.91 20.83 -33.27
C LYS A 157 5.60 20.82 -34.07
N ALA A 158 4.46 20.70 -33.38
CA ALA A 158 3.13 20.82 -33.96
C ALA A 158 2.74 22.28 -34.29
N GLY A 159 3.56 23.25 -33.89
CA GLY A 159 3.32 24.67 -34.17
C GLY A 159 2.31 25.33 -33.22
N ILE A 160 1.98 24.69 -32.10
CA ILE A 160 1.15 25.25 -31.04
C ILE A 160 1.86 26.47 -30.45
N LYS A 161 1.10 27.53 -30.19
CA LYS A 161 1.59 28.80 -29.66
C LYS A 161 1.00 29.14 -28.31
N ARG A 162 1.64 30.09 -27.64
CA ARG A 162 1.08 30.74 -26.46
C ARG A 162 -0.27 31.36 -26.82
N ASP A 163 -1.21 31.23 -25.89
CA ASP A 163 -2.60 31.70 -25.95
C ASP A 163 -3.51 30.97 -26.94
N ASP A 164 -3.05 29.85 -27.53
CA ASP A 164 -3.96 28.94 -28.24
C ASP A 164 -4.96 28.31 -27.26
N LEU A 165 -6.22 28.16 -27.72
CA LEU A 165 -7.30 27.52 -26.98
C LEU A 165 -7.50 26.09 -27.49
N ILE A 166 -7.49 25.11 -26.58
CA ILE A 166 -7.73 23.71 -26.91
C ILE A 166 -9.24 23.47 -26.88
N THR A 167 -9.86 23.27 -28.03
CA THR A 167 -11.32 23.05 -28.10
C THR A 167 -11.70 21.57 -28.07
N HIS A 168 -10.80 20.69 -28.53
CA HIS A 168 -11.04 19.26 -28.63
C HIS A 168 -9.80 18.46 -28.21
N VAL A 169 -10.03 17.29 -27.59
CA VAL A 169 -9.02 16.27 -27.31
C VAL A 169 -9.56 14.95 -27.87
N ASP A 170 -8.81 14.26 -28.72
CA ASP A 170 -9.22 13.05 -29.42
C ASP A 170 -10.58 13.13 -30.16
N GLY A 171 -10.92 14.34 -30.62
CA GLY A 171 -12.17 14.62 -31.32
C GLY A 171 -13.36 14.87 -30.41
N GLU A 172 -13.20 14.81 -29.09
CA GLU A 172 -14.23 15.19 -28.12
C GLU A 172 -14.08 16.64 -27.69
N GLU A 173 -15.19 17.38 -27.68
CA GLU A 173 -15.23 18.77 -27.23
C GLU A 173 -14.94 18.86 -25.72
N ILE A 174 -14.05 19.77 -25.34
CA ILE A 174 -13.66 20.03 -23.94
C ILE A 174 -14.06 21.44 -23.46
N ILE A 175 -14.88 22.14 -24.25
CA ILE A 175 -15.43 23.44 -23.83
C ILE A 175 -16.49 23.18 -22.76
N GLY A 176 -16.30 23.74 -21.58
CA GLY A 176 -17.21 23.61 -20.44
C GLY A 176 -17.02 22.40 -19.54
N THR A 177 -15.98 21.60 -19.75
CA THR A 177 -15.52 20.61 -18.76
C THR A 177 -14.67 21.28 -17.67
N ASP A 178 -14.22 20.56 -16.64
CA ASP A 178 -13.16 21.09 -15.76
C ASP A 178 -11.76 20.78 -16.34
N LEU A 179 -10.73 21.47 -15.84
CA LEU A 179 -9.34 21.30 -16.30
C LEU A 179 -8.83 19.87 -16.08
N THR A 180 -9.21 19.22 -14.97
CA THR A 180 -8.79 17.86 -14.64
C THR A 180 -9.37 16.85 -15.63
N SER A 181 -10.64 17.01 -15.97
CA SER A 181 -11.38 16.20 -16.94
C SER A 181 -10.85 16.35 -18.36
N ALA A 182 -10.25 17.50 -18.68
CA ALA A 182 -9.60 17.75 -19.97
C ALA A 182 -8.18 17.16 -20.06
N ILE A 183 -7.55 16.86 -18.92
CA ILE A 183 -6.20 16.26 -18.84
C ILE A 183 -6.27 14.72 -18.80
N GLU A 184 -7.37 14.15 -18.27
CA GLU A 184 -7.57 12.69 -18.19
C GLU A 184 -7.99 12.02 -19.51
N LYS A 185 -8.35 12.80 -20.53
CA LYS A 185 -8.64 12.28 -21.88
C LYS A 185 -7.36 12.18 -22.69
#